data_AF-A0AAU6S5E9-F1
#
_entry.id   AF-A0AAU6S5E9-F1
#
_cell.length_a   1.000
_cell.length_b   1.000
_cell.length_c   1.000
_cell.angle_alpha   90.00
_cell.angle_beta   90.00
_cell.angle_gamma   90.00
#
_symmetry.space_group_name_H-M   'P 1'
#
loop_
_entity.id
_entity.type
_entity.pdbx_description
1 polymer ?
#
loop_
_entity_poly.entity_id
_entity_poly.type
_entity_poly.pdbx_seq_one_letter_code
_entity_poly.pdbx_strand_id
1 'polypeptide(L)'
;LTAKALGVDLLVHYGHSCLVPMDLNSGLKVLYVFVDIKIDSLHFIETLKLNFPVGTRLGLVSTIQFVATLQAAANQLQEEGYTVTVPQFKPLSPGEILGCTAPVLKCVDAVIYLGDGRFHLEAAMIANPKLQAYRYDPYSKKFTREYYEHKEMQAVRQKHISEAKLAKSFGIIMGTLGRQGNPKVVDHLEKRLQNCNKQTTVILLSEIFPAKLELFDRLDAFVQIACPRLS
;
A
#
# COMPACT_ATOMS: atom_id res chain seq x y z
N LEU A 1 7.73 -19.75 -7.58
CA LEU A 1 8.85 -20.42 -8.30
C LEU A 1 9.62 -21.31 -7.35
N THR A 2 10.08 -20.81 -6.20
CA THR A 2 10.80 -21.60 -5.19
C THR A 2 10.03 -22.83 -4.71
N ALA A 3 8.75 -22.70 -4.32
CA ALA A 3 7.94 -23.84 -3.88
C ALA A 3 7.84 -24.94 -4.96
N LYS A 4 7.65 -24.56 -6.24
CA LYS A 4 7.65 -25.52 -7.36
C LYS A 4 9.03 -26.18 -7.53
N ALA A 5 10.11 -25.40 -7.47
CA ALA A 5 11.47 -25.90 -7.60
C ALA A 5 11.87 -26.88 -6.47
N LEU A 6 11.29 -26.70 -5.28
CA LEU A 6 11.47 -27.59 -4.13
C LEU A 6 10.52 -28.81 -4.16
N GLY A 7 9.69 -28.96 -5.20
CA GLY A 7 8.73 -30.07 -5.29
C GLY A 7 7.60 -30.01 -4.26
N VAL A 8 7.23 -28.80 -3.81
CA VAL A 8 6.17 -28.61 -2.80
C VAL A 8 4.79 -28.77 -3.44
N ASP A 9 3.95 -29.61 -2.85
CA ASP A 9 2.57 -29.86 -3.31
C ASP A 9 1.58 -28.75 -2.93
N LEU A 10 1.80 -28.09 -1.78
CA LEU A 10 0.92 -27.06 -1.22
C LEU A 10 1.73 -25.94 -0.55
N LEU A 11 1.45 -24.70 -0.93
CA LEU A 11 1.93 -23.51 -0.24
C LEU A 11 0.83 -22.96 0.67
N VAL A 12 1.10 -22.83 1.98
CA VAL A 12 0.17 -22.16 2.91
C VAL A 12 0.64 -20.72 3.13
N HIS A 13 -0.21 -19.75 2.79
CA HIS A 13 0.10 -18.33 2.84
C HIS A 13 -0.76 -17.63 3.91
N TYR A 14 -0.14 -17.26 5.03
CA TYR A 14 -0.83 -16.62 6.16
C TYR A 14 -0.84 -15.10 6.05
N GLY A 15 -1.93 -14.50 6.54
CA GLY A 15 -1.96 -13.09 6.96
C GLY A 15 -2.16 -12.05 5.85
N HIS A 16 -2.30 -12.45 4.59
CA HIS A 16 -2.52 -11.53 3.48
C HIS A 16 -3.69 -11.93 2.60
N SER A 17 -4.33 -10.91 2.02
CA SER A 17 -5.35 -11.09 0.99
C SER A 17 -4.80 -11.73 -0.28
N CYS A 18 -5.65 -12.50 -0.95
CA CYS A 18 -5.35 -13.06 -2.26
C CYS A 18 -5.45 -11.96 -3.34
N LEU A 19 -4.35 -11.22 -3.53
CA LEU A 19 -4.28 -10.13 -4.51
C LEU A 19 -4.10 -10.61 -5.95
N VAL A 20 -3.72 -11.87 -6.11
CA VAL A 20 -3.36 -12.46 -7.39
C VAL A 20 -4.38 -13.54 -7.73
N PRO A 21 -5.08 -13.44 -8.88
CA PRO A 21 -5.98 -14.49 -9.32
C PRO A 21 -5.26 -15.84 -9.33
N MET A 22 -5.85 -16.83 -8.66
CA MET A 22 -5.33 -18.19 -8.69
C MET A 22 -5.48 -18.75 -10.09
N ASP A 23 -4.37 -19.11 -10.71
CA ASP A 23 -4.37 -19.85 -11.96
C ASP A 23 -4.71 -21.31 -11.65
N LEU A 24 -5.90 -21.77 -12.04
CA LEU A 24 -6.34 -23.15 -11.83
C LEU A 24 -5.47 -24.16 -12.59
N ASN A 25 -4.75 -23.72 -13.63
CA ASN A 25 -3.81 -24.53 -14.39
C ASN A 25 -2.39 -24.48 -13.79
N SER A 26 -2.17 -23.70 -12.74
CA SER A 26 -0.92 -23.73 -11.99
C SER A 26 -0.81 -25.06 -11.27
N GLY A 27 0.24 -25.84 -11.58
CA GLY A 27 0.58 -27.06 -10.83
C GLY A 27 0.95 -26.85 -9.35
N LEU A 28 0.94 -25.61 -8.84
CA LEU A 28 1.15 -25.32 -7.41
C LEU A 28 -0.18 -24.88 -6.78
N LYS A 29 -0.60 -25.62 -5.75
CA LYS A 29 -1.77 -25.29 -4.92
C LYS A 29 -1.37 -24.28 -3.85
N VAL A 30 -2.18 -23.26 -3.63
CA VAL A 30 -1.95 -22.24 -2.60
C VAL A 30 -3.18 -22.14 -1.72
N LEU A 31 -3.01 -22.32 -0.40
CA LEU A 31 -4.04 -22.10 0.61
C LEU A 31 -3.77 -20.77 1.30
N TYR A 32 -4.65 -19.80 1.11
CA TYR A 32 -4.61 -18.54 1.84
C TYR A 32 -5.32 -18.71 3.18
N VAL A 33 -4.61 -18.41 4.26
CA VAL A 33 -5.17 -18.41 5.62
C VAL A 33 -5.28 -16.97 6.09
N PHE A 34 -6.50 -16.46 6.06
CA PHE A 34 -6.82 -15.14 6.60
C PHE A 34 -6.69 -15.17 8.12
N VAL A 35 -6.03 -14.15 8.66
CA VAL A 35 -5.88 -13.96 10.10
C VAL A 35 -6.77 -12.79 10.48
N ASP A 36 -7.82 -13.07 11.25
CA ASP A 36 -8.73 -12.06 11.80
C ASP A 36 -8.38 -11.83 13.27
N ILE A 37 -7.94 -10.62 13.60
CA ILE A 37 -7.52 -10.24 14.94
C ILE A 37 -8.70 -9.59 15.65
N LYS A 38 -9.16 -10.23 16.73
CA LYS A 38 -10.23 -9.69 17.57
C LYS A 38 -9.70 -8.55 18.43
N ILE A 39 -10.47 -7.46 18.47
CA ILE A 39 -10.18 -6.25 19.23
C ILE A 39 -11.41 -5.83 20.02
N ASP A 40 -11.23 -4.89 20.95
CA ASP A 40 -12.32 -4.23 21.66
C ASP A 40 -13.05 -3.24 20.73
N SER A 41 -14.07 -3.74 20.02
CA SER A 41 -14.86 -2.95 19.07
C SER A 41 -15.70 -1.87 19.75
N LEU A 42 -16.18 -2.13 20.96
CA LEU A 42 -16.97 -1.17 21.72
C LEU A 42 -16.12 0.06 22.06
N HIS A 43 -14.89 -0.15 22.54
CA HIS A 43 -13.98 0.96 22.80
C HIS A 43 -13.68 1.77 21.53
N PHE A 44 -13.48 1.11 20.38
CA PHE A 44 -13.28 1.81 19.11
C PHE A 44 -14.47 2.70 18.74
N ILE A 45 -15.69 2.17 18.81
CA ILE A 45 -16.93 2.89 18.48
C ILE A 45 -17.15 4.07 19.42
N GLU A 46 -17.05 3.86 20.74
CA GLU A 46 -17.19 4.93 21.73
C GLU A 46 -16.11 6.01 21.58
N THR A 47 -14.89 5.63 21.20
CA THR A 47 -13.83 6.59 20.88
C THR A 47 -14.22 7.47 19.70
N LEU A 48 -14.80 6.91 18.63
CA LEU A 48 -15.25 7.70 17.49
C LEU A 48 -16.41 8.63 17.87
N LYS A 49 -17.37 8.14 18.65
CA LYS A 49 -18.51 8.93 19.14
C LYS A 49 -18.09 10.09 20.03
N LEU A 50 -17.07 9.88 20.87
CA LEU A 50 -16.53 10.92 21.73
C LEU A 50 -15.83 12.04 20.96
N ASN A 51 -15.20 11.72 19.83
CA ASN A 51 -14.34 12.65 19.09
C ASN A 51 -15.03 13.32 17.88
N PHE A 52 -16.12 12.75 17.36
CA PHE A 52 -16.80 13.27 16.18
C PHE A 52 -18.30 13.43 16.43
N PRO A 53 -18.89 14.59 16.10
CA PRO A 53 -20.35 14.72 16.07
C PRO A 53 -20.94 13.89 14.93
N VAL A 54 -22.19 13.45 15.11
CA VAL A 54 -22.96 12.60 14.16
C VAL A 54 -22.98 13.15 12.73
N GLY A 55 -22.96 14.48 12.55
CA GLY A 55 -22.93 15.13 11.24
C GLY A 55 -21.60 15.01 10.47
N THR A 56 -20.55 14.46 11.09
CA THR A 56 -19.24 14.27 10.44
C THR A 56 -19.29 13.07 9.52
N ARG A 57 -18.81 13.21 8.28
CA ARG A 57 -18.69 12.10 7.33
C ARG A 57 -17.36 11.38 7.55
N LEU A 58 -17.43 10.12 7.98
CA LEU A 58 -16.26 9.31 8.37
C LEU A 58 -15.92 8.29 7.29
N GLY A 59 -14.65 8.21 6.90
CA GLY A 59 -14.11 7.20 6.01
C GLY A 59 -13.32 6.18 6.82
N LEU A 60 -13.79 4.93 6.90
CA LEU A 60 -13.14 3.90 7.70
C LEU A 60 -12.27 3.00 6.82
N VAL A 61 -11.00 2.87 7.17
CA VAL A 61 -10.02 2.01 6.48
C VAL A 61 -9.20 1.20 7.48
N SER A 62 -8.61 0.09 7.04
CA SER A 62 -7.82 -0.82 7.88
C SER A 62 -6.95 -1.74 7.02
N THR A 63 -6.19 -2.63 7.66
CA THR A 63 -5.55 -3.78 7.00
C THR A 63 -6.48 -4.99 7.05
N ILE A 64 -6.12 -6.04 6.30
CA ILE A 64 -6.92 -7.28 6.24
C ILE A 64 -7.18 -7.88 7.62
N GLN A 65 -6.25 -7.73 8.56
CA GLN A 65 -6.35 -8.35 9.88
C GLN A 65 -7.46 -7.79 10.78
N PHE A 66 -7.95 -6.58 10.52
CA PHE A 66 -9.01 -5.94 11.33
C PHE A 66 -10.24 -5.55 10.51
N VAL A 67 -10.28 -5.88 9.21
CA VAL A 67 -11.35 -5.41 8.31
C VAL A 67 -12.73 -5.90 8.73
N ALA A 68 -12.82 -7.11 9.31
CA ALA A 68 -14.08 -7.65 9.80
C ALA A 68 -14.66 -6.78 10.93
N THR A 69 -13.83 -6.43 11.92
CA THR A 69 -14.25 -5.53 13.00
C THR A 69 -14.54 -4.12 12.51
N LEU A 70 -13.77 -3.61 11.55
CA LEU A 70 -14.01 -2.31 10.93
C LEU A 70 -15.41 -2.23 10.32
N GLN A 71 -15.79 -3.25 9.54
CA GLN A 71 -17.09 -3.32 8.87
C GLN A 71 -18.24 -3.44 9.87
N ALA A 72 -18.08 -4.25 10.92
CA ALA A 72 -19.07 -4.36 11.99
C ALA A 72 -19.26 -3.02 12.72
N ALA A 73 -18.17 -2.33 13.06
CA ALA A 73 -18.22 -1.02 13.70
C ALA A 73 -18.85 0.04 12.79
N ALA A 74 -18.57 -0.01 11.48
CA ALA A 74 -19.20 0.88 10.50
C ALA A 74 -20.73 0.73 10.49
N ASN A 75 -21.23 -0.51 10.46
CA ASN A 75 -22.66 -0.79 10.48
C ASN A 75 -23.32 -0.27 11.76
N GLN A 76 -22.72 -0.53 12.93
CA GLN A 76 -23.26 -0.05 14.20
C GLN A 76 -23.29 1.49 14.26
N LEU A 77 -22.22 2.16 13.82
CA LEU A 77 -22.20 3.63 13.76
C LEU A 77 -23.28 4.18 12.83
N GLN A 78 -23.54 3.52 11.69
CA GLN A 78 -24.63 3.90 10.78
C GLN A 78 -26.01 3.73 11.42
N GLU A 79 -26.24 2.65 12.18
CA GLU A 79 -27.48 2.44 12.95
C GLU A 79 -27.68 3.54 14.01
N GLU A 80 -26.58 4.05 14.58
CA GLU A 80 -26.56 5.17 15.53
C GLU A 80 -26.61 6.56 14.84
N GLY A 81 -26.78 6.61 13.51
CA GLY A 81 -27.02 7.84 12.73
C GLY A 81 -25.78 8.50 12.13
N TYR A 82 -24.58 7.92 12.30
CA TYR A 82 -23.36 8.47 11.70
C TYR A 82 -23.30 8.24 10.19
N THR A 83 -22.74 9.21 9.46
CA THR A 83 -22.46 9.03 8.03
C THR A 83 -21.10 8.36 7.86
N VAL A 84 -21.09 7.04 7.68
CA VAL A 84 -19.85 6.25 7.51
C VAL A 84 -19.71 5.70 6.10
N THR A 85 -18.52 5.85 5.50
CA THR A 85 -18.13 5.26 4.22
C THR A 85 -17.01 4.24 4.43
N VAL A 86 -17.21 3.02 3.95
CA VAL A 86 -16.19 1.96 3.89
C VAL A 86 -15.78 1.76 2.42
N PRO A 87 -14.69 2.38 1.94
CA PRO A 87 -14.31 2.38 0.54
C PRO A 87 -13.80 1.00 0.11
N GLN A 88 -13.89 0.65 -1.17
CA GLN A 88 -13.28 -0.57 -1.69
C GLN A 88 -12.43 -0.28 -2.93
N PHE A 89 -11.18 -0.74 -2.91
CA PHE A 89 -10.30 -0.74 -4.08
C PHE A 89 -10.06 -2.19 -4.51
N LYS A 90 -10.81 -2.68 -5.51
CA LYS A 90 -10.71 -4.08 -5.95
C LYS A 90 -9.27 -4.41 -6.40
N PRO A 91 -8.73 -5.59 -6.04
CA PRO A 91 -9.42 -6.75 -5.45
C PRO A 91 -9.52 -6.76 -3.91
N LEU A 92 -9.13 -5.70 -3.22
CA LEU A 92 -9.16 -5.64 -1.75
C LEU A 92 -10.57 -5.70 -1.19
N SER A 93 -10.68 -6.14 0.05
CA SER A 93 -11.92 -6.15 0.83
C SER A 93 -12.41 -4.71 1.09
N PRO A 94 -13.72 -4.47 1.30
CA PRO A 94 -14.19 -3.15 1.70
C PRO A 94 -13.50 -2.68 2.99
N GLY A 95 -12.90 -1.50 2.96
CA GLY A 95 -12.13 -0.92 4.05
C GLY A 95 -10.66 -1.31 4.07
N GLU A 96 -10.25 -2.33 3.31
CA GLU A 96 -8.86 -2.77 3.26
C GLU A 96 -8.00 -1.82 2.40
N ILE A 97 -6.86 -1.41 2.94
CA ILE A 97 -5.81 -0.66 2.25
C ILE A 97 -4.45 -1.33 2.40
N LEU A 98 -3.57 -1.08 1.43
CA LEU A 98 -2.17 -1.51 1.44
C LEU A 98 -1.26 -0.28 1.47
N GLY A 99 0.00 -0.44 1.88
CA GLY A 99 0.95 0.67 1.81
C GLY A 99 1.19 1.17 0.38
N CYS A 100 0.98 0.32 -0.62
CA CYS A 100 1.07 0.69 -2.03
C CYS A 100 -0.26 1.11 -2.67
N THR A 101 -1.39 0.88 -1.99
CA THR A 101 -2.73 1.04 -2.58
C THR A 101 -3.70 1.58 -1.54
N ALA A 102 -4.13 2.83 -1.73
CA ALA A 102 -5.19 3.44 -0.94
C ALA A 102 -6.18 4.17 -1.86
N PRO A 103 -7.48 4.16 -1.54
CA PRO A 103 -8.50 4.83 -2.35
C PRO A 103 -8.44 6.36 -2.17
N VAL A 104 -8.87 7.07 -3.21
CA VAL A 104 -9.22 8.49 -3.09
C VAL A 104 -10.63 8.56 -2.49
N LEU A 105 -10.74 9.13 -1.30
CA LEU A 105 -11.98 9.25 -0.55
C LEU A 105 -12.72 10.51 -0.97
N LYS A 106 -13.96 10.34 -1.43
CA LYS A 106 -14.85 11.44 -1.82
C LYS A 106 -15.93 11.60 -0.76
N CYS A 107 -16.35 12.83 -0.51
CA CYS A 107 -17.45 13.14 0.41
C CYS A 107 -17.23 12.66 1.84
N VAL A 108 -15.98 12.70 2.31
CA VAL A 108 -15.58 12.34 3.68
C VAL A 108 -14.87 13.55 4.29
N ASP A 109 -15.07 13.79 5.59
CA ASP A 109 -14.45 14.87 6.36
C ASP A 109 -13.20 14.40 7.13
N ALA A 110 -13.19 13.14 7.58
CA ALA A 110 -12.06 12.50 8.22
C ALA A 110 -11.90 11.02 7.80
N VAL A 111 -10.66 10.59 7.53
CA VAL A 111 -10.29 9.18 7.41
C VAL A 111 -9.80 8.66 8.75
N ILE A 112 -10.33 7.51 9.16
CA ILE A 112 -9.93 6.79 10.37
C ILE A 112 -9.36 5.45 9.93
N TYR A 113 -8.09 5.24 10.27
CA TYR A 113 -7.44 3.96 10.11
C TYR A 113 -7.49 3.17 11.42
N LEU A 114 -8.08 1.99 11.35
CA LEU A 114 -8.03 0.98 12.41
C LEU A 114 -6.81 0.09 12.20
N GLY A 115 -5.82 0.16 13.08
CA GLY A 115 -4.64 -0.69 13.00
C GLY A 115 -3.44 -0.08 13.69
N ASP A 116 -2.41 -0.90 13.84
CA ASP A 116 -1.11 -0.46 14.32
C ASP A 116 -0.26 0.10 13.18
N GLY A 117 0.80 0.82 13.58
CA GLY A 117 1.72 1.47 12.66
C GLY A 117 1.10 2.59 11.82
N ARG A 118 1.95 3.28 11.06
CA ARG A 118 1.54 4.43 10.21
C ARG A 118 1.62 4.13 8.72
N PHE A 119 2.35 3.08 8.33
CA PHE A 119 2.70 2.78 6.94
C PHE A 119 1.50 2.72 5.98
N HIS A 120 0.41 2.05 6.39
CA HIS A 120 -0.81 1.94 5.59
C HIS A 120 -1.59 3.27 5.56
N LEU A 121 -1.75 3.91 6.72
CA LEU A 121 -2.40 5.21 6.80
C LEU A 121 -1.69 6.28 5.98
N GLU A 122 -0.35 6.27 5.92
CA GLU A 122 0.42 7.17 5.06
C GLU A 122 0.03 7.04 3.60
N ALA A 123 -0.26 5.84 3.10
CA ALA A 123 -0.75 5.66 1.74
C ALA A 123 -2.09 6.39 1.53
N ALA A 124 -3.00 6.28 2.49
CA ALA A 124 -4.26 7.02 2.50
C ALA A 124 -4.04 8.54 2.62
N MET A 125 -3.13 9.01 3.45
CA MET A 125 -2.79 10.44 3.58
C MET A 125 -2.20 10.99 2.28
N ILE A 126 -1.25 10.27 1.67
CA ILE A 126 -0.65 10.61 0.36
C ILE A 126 -1.73 10.78 -0.71
N ALA A 127 -2.69 9.85 -0.78
CA ALA A 127 -3.78 9.89 -1.75
C ALA A 127 -4.83 10.98 -1.44
N ASN A 128 -4.94 11.42 -0.18
CA ASN A 128 -5.98 12.32 0.30
C ASN A 128 -5.39 13.50 1.11
N PRO A 129 -4.56 14.38 0.51
CA PRO A 129 -3.74 15.37 1.21
C PRO A 129 -4.51 16.44 1.99
N LYS A 130 -5.80 16.60 1.72
CA LYS A 130 -6.67 17.61 2.37
C LYS A 130 -7.54 17.01 3.47
N LEU A 131 -7.58 15.68 3.59
CA LEU A 131 -8.47 15.00 4.52
C LEU A 131 -7.84 14.94 5.90
N GLN A 132 -8.64 15.10 6.95
CA GLN A 132 -8.14 14.86 8.29
C GLN A 132 -7.91 13.37 8.49
N ALA A 133 -6.73 12.99 8.96
CA ALA A 133 -6.37 11.60 9.16
C ALA A 133 -6.23 11.28 10.65
N TYR A 134 -6.81 10.16 11.06
CA TYR A 134 -6.72 9.66 12.41
C TYR A 134 -6.37 8.17 12.41
N ARG A 135 -5.69 7.74 13.45
CA ARG A 135 -5.34 6.34 13.70
C ARG A 135 -5.90 5.91 15.03
N TYR A 136 -6.60 4.78 15.02
CA TYR A 136 -6.90 4.03 16.23
C TYR A 136 -6.03 2.78 16.28
N ASP A 137 -5.18 2.71 17.30
CA ASP A 137 -4.32 1.57 17.57
C ASP A 137 -5.04 0.61 18.54
N PRO A 138 -5.48 -0.59 18.09
CA PRO A 138 -6.32 -1.46 18.89
C PRO A 138 -5.58 -2.13 20.07
N TYR A 139 -4.25 -2.19 20.02
CA TYR A 139 -3.44 -2.79 21.08
C TYR A 139 -3.23 -1.81 22.23
N SER A 140 -2.85 -0.56 21.90
CA SER A 140 -2.62 0.48 22.90
C SER A 140 -3.87 1.29 23.24
N LYS A 141 -4.98 1.07 22.53
CA LYS A 141 -6.24 1.83 22.63
C LYS A 141 -6.05 3.34 22.47
N LYS A 142 -5.04 3.74 21.68
CA LYS A 142 -4.73 5.15 21.41
C LYS A 142 -5.40 5.62 20.14
N PHE A 143 -6.05 6.78 20.23
CA PHE A 143 -6.61 7.49 19.09
C PHE A 143 -5.82 8.78 18.86
N THR A 144 -5.13 8.85 17.73
CA THR A 144 -4.22 9.97 17.41
C THR A 144 -4.63 10.61 16.09
N ARG A 145 -4.53 11.93 16.03
CA ARG A 145 -4.54 12.64 14.75
C ARG A 145 -3.17 12.52 14.10
N GLU A 146 -3.16 12.20 12.83
CA GLU A 146 -1.96 11.89 12.07
C GLU A 146 -1.74 12.93 10.97
N TYR A 147 -0.48 13.24 10.72
CA TYR A 147 -0.06 14.23 9.73
C TYR A 147 0.98 13.61 8.79
N TYR A 148 0.96 14.08 7.55
CA TYR A 148 1.94 13.72 6.54
C TYR A 148 2.57 14.97 5.95
N GLU A 149 3.89 15.04 5.95
CA GLU A 149 4.65 16.18 5.44
C GLU A 149 4.69 16.15 3.91
N HIS A 150 3.55 16.47 3.28
CA HIS A 150 3.42 16.46 1.82
C HIS A 150 4.41 17.38 1.13
N LYS A 151 4.70 18.55 1.72
CA LYS A 151 5.65 19.52 1.18
C LYS A 151 7.06 18.95 1.16
N GLU A 152 7.48 18.31 2.24
CA GLU A 152 8.78 17.65 2.33
C GLU A 152 8.88 16.51 1.31
N MET A 153 7.90 15.61 1.29
CA MET A 153 7.86 14.49 0.33
C MET A 153 7.93 14.98 -1.12
N GLN A 154 7.18 16.02 -1.47
CA GLN A 154 7.21 16.61 -2.82
C GLN A 154 8.54 17.28 -3.12
N ALA A 155 9.13 18.01 -2.17
CA ALA A 155 10.43 18.67 -2.34
C ALA A 155 11.55 17.65 -2.57
N VAL A 156 11.59 16.57 -1.77
CA VAL A 156 12.57 15.48 -1.91
C VAL A 156 12.42 14.80 -3.27
N ARG A 157 11.19 14.47 -3.68
CA ARG A 157 10.94 13.86 -5.01
C ARG A 157 11.30 14.80 -6.15
N GLN A 158 10.98 16.09 -6.03
CA GLN A 158 11.32 17.07 -7.05
C GLN A 158 12.84 17.26 -7.18
N LYS A 159 13.58 17.21 -6.06
CA LYS A 159 15.04 17.23 -6.05
C LYS A 159 15.59 16.03 -6.84
N HIS A 160 15.18 14.81 -6.50
CA HIS A 160 15.64 13.61 -7.20
C HIS A 160 15.24 13.57 -8.68
N ILE A 161 14.05 14.08 -9.03
CA ILE A 161 13.65 14.24 -10.44
C ILE A 161 14.58 15.21 -11.17
N SER A 162 14.96 16.33 -10.53
CA SER A 162 15.88 17.30 -11.13
C SER A 162 17.29 16.74 -11.31
N GLU A 163 17.78 15.98 -10.34
CA GLU A 163 19.06 15.26 -10.43
C GLU A 163 19.02 14.22 -11.57
N ALA A 164 17.96 13.40 -11.63
CA ALA A 164 17.79 12.38 -12.66
C ALA A 164 17.66 12.96 -14.09
N LYS A 165 17.21 14.21 -14.27
CA LYS A 165 17.20 14.84 -15.61
C LYS A 165 18.62 14.96 -16.20
N LEU A 166 19.61 15.16 -15.34
CA LEU A 166 21.02 15.33 -15.72
C LEU A 166 21.74 13.98 -15.94
N ALA A 167 21.20 12.88 -15.41
CA ALA A 167 21.73 11.52 -15.60
C ALA A 167 21.83 11.16 -17.09
N LYS A 168 22.90 10.48 -17.49
CA LYS A 168 23.11 9.99 -18.86
C LYS A 168 22.79 8.50 -18.98
N SER A 169 23.00 7.76 -17.90
CA SER A 169 22.81 6.31 -17.79
C SER A 169 21.76 5.97 -16.73
N PHE A 170 20.90 5.00 -17.03
CA PHE A 170 19.79 4.58 -16.17
C PHE A 170 19.77 3.07 -15.97
N GLY A 171 19.70 2.63 -14.72
CA GLY A 171 19.31 1.28 -14.34
C GLY A 171 17.80 1.14 -14.28
N ILE A 172 17.22 0.29 -15.11
CA ILE A 172 15.78 -0.01 -15.11
C ILE A 172 15.57 -1.31 -14.33
N ILE A 173 15.12 -1.19 -13.09
CA ILE A 173 14.95 -2.34 -12.20
C ILE A 173 13.57 -2.96 -12.43
N MET A 174 13.55 -4.24 -12.81
CA MET A 174 12.34 -5.05 -12.84
C MET A 174 12.28 -5.94 -11.59
N GLY A 175 11.27 -5.71 -10.75
CA GLY A 175 11.02 -6.53 -9.57
C GLY A 175 10.62 -7.96 -9.94
N THR A 176 11.37 -8.96 -9.50
CA THR A 176 11.08 -10.39 -9.77
C THR A 176 10.38 -11.10 -8.62
N LEU A 177 10.17 -10.42 -7.48
CA LEU A 177 9.41 -10.96 -6.36
C LEU A 177 7.90 -10.90 -6.63
N GLY A 178 7.27 -12.06 -6.64
CA GLY A 178 5.83 -12.19 -6.87
C GLY A 178 5.41 -11.63 -8.23
N ARG A 179 4.45 -10.70 -8.23
CA ARG A 179 3.97 -9.98 -9.42
C ARG A 179 4.23 -8.46 -9.34
N GLN A 180 5.30 -8.05 -8.63
CA GLN A 180 5.59 -6.63 -8.45
C GLN A 180 6.11 -5.95 -9.73
N GLY A 181 6.90 -6.66 -10.55
CA GLY A 181 7.40 -6.14 -11.82
C GLY A 181 6.43 -6.31 -12.98
N ASN A 182 6.62 -5.49 -14.02
CA ASN A 182 5.82 -5.55 -15.24
C ASN A 182 6.71 -5.33 -16.48
N PRO A 183 6.94 -6.38 -17.31
CA PRO A 183 7.79 -6.28 -18.50
C PRO A 183 7.34 -5.20 -19.48
N LYS A 184 6.02 -5.02 -19.66
CA LYS A 184 5.49 -4.00 -20.58
C LYS A 184 5.84 -2.59 -20.12
N VAL A 185 5.88 -2.36 -18.81
CA VAL A 185 6.27 -1.07 -18.23
C VAL A 185 7.79 -0.86 -18.38
N VAL A 186 8.59 -1.91 -18.19
CA VAL A 186 10.04 -1.90 -18.44
C VAL A 186 10.32 -1.51 -19.89
N ASP A 187 9.72 -2.23 -20.86
CA ASP A 187 9.89 -1.96 -22.30
C ASP A 187 9.47 -0.52 -22.67
N HIS A 188 8.37 -0.05 -22.08
CA HIS A 188 7.87 1.29 -22.32
C HIS A 188 8.85 2.36 -21.81
N LEU A 189 9.35 2.21 -20.58
CA LEU A 189 10.26 3.17 -19.97
C LEU A 189 11.64 3.14 -20.63
N GLU A 190 12.13 1.95 -20.98
CA GLU A 190 13.37 1.78 -21.71
C GLU A 190 13.35 2.54 -23.05
N LYS A 191 12.31 2.31 -23.87
CA LYS A 191 12.14 3.02 -25.15
C LYS A 191 12.08 4.53 -24.97
N ARG A 192 11.40 5.01 -23.92
CA ARG A 192 11.31 6.46 -23.65
C ARG A 192 12.66 7.06 -23.27
N LEU A 193 13.46 6.37 -22.45
CA LEU A 193 14.79 6.80 -22.07
C LEU A 193 15.73 6.80 -23.28
N GLN A 194 15.69 5.76 -24.11
CA GLN A 194 16.46 5.66 -25.35
C GLN A 194 16.10 6.78 -26.34
N ASN A 195 14.82 7.09 -26.51
CA ASN A 195 14.36 8.21 -27.34
C ASN A 195 14.84 9.58 -26.83
N CYS A 196 15.18 9.68 -25.55
CA CYS A 196 15.81 10.86 -24.94
C CYS A 196 17.34 10.78 -24.94
N ASN A 197 17.94 9.89 -25.75
CA ASN A 197 19.37 9.64 -25.86
C ASN A 197 20.03 9.27 -24.50
N LYS A 198 19.30 8.57 -23.63
CA LYS A 198 19.83 8.04 -22.37
C LYS A 198 20.24 6.59 -22.56
N GLN A 199 21.38 6.20 -21.98
CA GLN A 199 21.81 4.80 -21.93
C GLN A 199 20.98 4.04 -20.89
N THR A 200 20.57 2.82 -21.20
CA THR A 200 19.73 2.00 -20.32
C THR A 200 20.37 0.66 -20.04
N THR A 201 20.16 0.13 -18.84
CA THR A 201 20.50 -1.24 -18.46
C THR A 201 19.36 -1.83 -17.66
N VAL A 202 18.75 -2.91 -18.14
CA VAL A 202 17.69 -3.61 -17.43
C VAL A 202 18.30 -4.52 -16.37
N ILE A 203 17.82 -4.41 -15.12
CA ILE A 203 18.34 -5.13 -13.96
C ILE A 203 17.18 -5.90 -13.33
N LEU A 204 17.34 -7.22 -13.17
CA LEU A 204 16.34 -8.07 -12.52
C LEU A 204 16.70 -8.24 -11.05
N LEU A 205 15.85 -7.77 -10.13
CA LEU A 205 16.06 -7.90 -8.69
C LEU A 205 14.82 -8.46 -8.00
N SER A 206 14.99 -9.48 -7.16
CA SER A 206 13.92 -9.95 -6.27
C SER A 206 13.69 -8.97 -5.13
N GLU A 207 14.77 -8.44 -4.57
CA GLU A 207 14.74 -7.50 -3.47
C GLU A 207 15.74 -6.37 -3.73
N ILE A 208 15.29 -5.13 -3.48
CA ILE A 208 16.01 -3.90 -3.80
C ILE A 208 16.47 -3.28 -2.48
N PHE A 209 17.78 -3.13 -2.31
CA PHE A 209 18.40 -2.51 -1.14
C PHE A 209 19.54 -1.58 -1.60
N PRO A 210 19.80 -0.46 -0.89
CA PRO A 210 20.86 0.49 -1.26
C PRO A 210 22.21 -0.17 -1.55
N ALA A 211 22.67 -1.08 -0.68
CA ALA A 211 23.94 -1.78 -0.84
C ALA A 211 24.06 -2.60 -2.14
N LYS A 212 22.95 -3.08 -2.72
CA LYS A 212 22.98 -3.74 -4.04
C LYS A 212 23.09 -2.74 -5.18
N LEU A 213 22.45 -1.57 -5.04
CA LEU A 213 22.47 -0.53 -6.07
C LEU A 213 23.84 0.16 -6.14
N GLU A 214 24.52 0.30 -4.99
CA GLU A 214 25.88 0.83 -4.90
C GLU A 214 26.92 0.01 -5.69
N LEU A 215 26.64 -1.27 -5.98
CA LEU A 215 27.54 -2.11 -6.80
C LEU A 215 27.54 -1.72 -8.29
N PHE A 216 26.60 -0.89 -8.74
CA PHE A 216 26.51 -0.43 -10.12
C PHE A 216 27.15 0.96 -10.26
N ASP A 217 28.48 1.00 -10.28
CA ASP A 217 29.31 2.22 -10.33
C ASP A 217 29.21 3.02 -11.63
N ARG A 218 28.60 2.46 -12.68
CA ARG A 218 28.45 3.06 -14.02
C ARG A 218 27.05 3.59 -14.32
N LEU A 219 26.15 3.63 -13.33
CA LEU A 219 24.77 4.09 -13.52
C LEU A 219 24.52 5.36 -12.71
N ASP A 220 24.01 6.39 -13.37
CA ASP A 220 23.77 7.70 -12.74
C ASP A 220 22.44 7.74 -11.95
N ALA A 221 21.44 6.98 -12.40
CA ALA A 221 20.11 6.97 -11.80
C ALA A 221 19.41 5.61 -11.97
N PHE A 222 18.41 5.35 -11.13
CA PHE A 222 17.59 4.14 -11.20
C PHE A 222 16.11 4.47 -11.35
N VAL A 223 15.40 3.64 -12.10
CA VAL A 223 13.94 3.61 -12.15
C VAL A 223 13.49 2.22 -11.75
N GLN A 224 12.67 2.11 -10.70
CA GLN A 224 12.20 0.83 -10.20
C GLN A 224 10.76 0.55 -10.62
N ILE A 225 10.56 -0.63 -11.22
CA ILE A 225 9.27 -1.21 -11.57
C ILE A 225 9.07 -2.42 -10.65
N ALA A 226 8.75 -2.13 -9.38
CA ALA A 226 8.45 -3.08 -8.33
C ALA A 226 7.44 -2.49 -7.34
N CYS A 227 7.66 -2.60 -6.02
CA CYS A 227 6.81 -1.98 -5.01
C CYS A 227 6.98 -0.45 -4.99
N PRO A 228 5.92 0.35 -5.16
CA PRO A 228 6.02 1.82 -5.23
C PRO A 228 6.43 2.49 -3.92
N ARG A 229 6.48 1.75 -2.80
CA ARG A 229 6.90 2.26 -1.48
C ARG A 229 8.42 2.27 -1.28
N LEU A 230 9.19 1.79 -2.25
CA LEU A 230 10.66 1.77 -2.19
C LEU A 230 11.31 3.08 -2.65
N SER A 231 10.56 3.98 -3.31
CA SER A 231 11.09 5.19 -3.98
C SER A 231 10.22 6.44 -3.78
#